data_AF-A0A1X1KI78-F1
#
_entry.id   AF-A0A1X1KI78-F1
#
_cell.length_a   1.000
_cell.length_b   1.000
_cell.length_c   1.000
_cell.angle_alpha   90.00
_cell.angle_beta   90.00
_cell.angle_gamma   90.00
#
_symmetry.space_group_name_H-M   'P 1'
#
loop_
_entity.id
_entity.type
_entity.pdbx_description
1 polymer ?
#
loop_
_entity_poly.entity_id
_entity_poly.type
_entity_poly.pdbx_seq_one_letter_code
_entity_poly.pdbx_strand_id
1 'polypeptide(L)' 'MRIKKIISQYRREFTAEYECEHCGFMKINSGYDDANFHNNVVPNMECEKCGKKAESNYRPLAPKYPEDYQI' A
#
# COMPACT_ATOMS: atom_id res chain seq x y z
N MET A 1 -3.99 4.46 -4.68
CA MET A 1 -4.62 4.15 -3.37
C MET A 1 -3.62 4.47 -2.25
N ARG A 2 -4.02 4.57 -0.98
CA ARG A 2 -3.09 4.69 0.17
C ARG A 2 -3.28 3.57 1.18
N ILE A 3 -2.20 3.07 1.78
CA ILE A 3 -2.30 2.17 2.94
C ILE A 3 -2.79 3.00 4.14
N LYS A 4 -3.96 2.64 4.67
CA LYS A 4 -4.53 3.22 5.88
C LYS A 4 -4.01 2.52 7.13
N LYS A 5 -4.00 1.19 7.12
CA LYS A 5 -3.56 0.36 8.25
C LYS A 5 -3.13 -1.02 7.78
N ILE A 6 -2.05 -1.54 8.35
CA ILE A 6 -1.65 -2.94 8.18
C ILE A 6 -2.36 -3.77 9.26
N ILE A 7 -3.13 -4.78 8.83
CA ILE A 7 -3.93 -5.66 9.69
C ILE A 7 -3.07 -6.79 10.25
N SER A 8 -2.33 -7.44 9.36
CA SER A 8 -1.43 -8.54 9.70
C SER A 8 -0.22 -8.50 8.78
N GLN A 9 0.92 -8.96 9.27
CA GLN A 9 2.13 -9.12 8.50
C GLN A 9 2.80 -10.42 8.90
N TYR A 10 3.14 -11.23 7.90
CA TYR A 10 3.92 -12.44 8.05
C TYR A 10 5.11 -12.38 7.08
N ARG A 11 6.32 -12.27 7.63
CA ARG A 11 7.56 -12.02 6.87
C ARG A 11 7.42 -10.75 6.01
N ARG A 12 7.63 -10.87 4.69
CA ARG A 12 7.47 -9.77 3.72
C ARG A 12 6.03 -9.65 3.20
N GLU A 13 5.15 -10.59 3.48
CA GLU A 13 3.76 -10.51 3.06
C GLU A 13 2.93 -9.81 4.15
N PHE A 14 2.10 -8.85 3.77
CA PHE A 14 1.20 -8.18 4.70
C PHE A 14 -0.20 -8.03 4.11
N THR A 15 -1.18 -7.98 4.98
CA THR A 15 -2.55 -7.61 4.64
C THR A 15 -2.83 -6.23 5.19
N ALA A 16 -3.27 -5.32 4.33
CA ALA A 16 -3.57 -3.94 4.70
C ALA A 16 -4.94 -3.48 4.21
N GLU A 17 -5.49 -2.54 4.95
CA GLU A 17 -6.60 -1.70 4.54
C GLU A 17 -6.04 -0.58 3.66
N TYR A 18 -6.44 -0.58 2.40
CA TYR A 18 -6.16 0.49 1.45
C TYR A 18 -7.38 1.41 1.36
N GLU A 19 -7.14 2.70 1.49
CA GLU A 19 -8.16 3.73 1.34
C GLU A 19 -7.88 4.58 0.11
N CYS A 20 -8.91 5.00 -0.59
CA CYS A 20 -8.81 6.00 -1.64
C CYS A 20 -8.96 7.39 -1.02
N GLU A 21 -7.95 8.25 -1.20
CA GLU A 21 -8.00 9.65 -0.74
C GLU A 21 -9.06 10.49 -1.47
N HIS A 22 -9.44 10.12 -2.70
CA HIS A 22 -10.39 10.88 -3.53
C HIS A 22 -11.85 10.64 -3.16
N CYS A 23 -12.22 9.39 -2.88
CA CYS A 23 -13.62 8.99 -2.68
C CYS A 23 -13.88 8.29 -1.34
N GLY A 24 -12.85 8.06 -0.53
CA GLY A 24 -12.96 7.37 0.76
C GLY A 24 -13.21 5.86 0.66
N PHE A 25 -13.12 5.27 -0.54
CA PHE A 25 -13.31 3.83 -0.72
C PHE A 25 -12.23 3.03 -0.01
N MET A 26 -12.63 2.08 0.84
CA MET A 26 -11.72 1.20 1.58
C MET A 26 -11.78 -0.21 1.00
N LYS A 27 -10.62 -0.83 0.81
CA LYS A 27 -10.48 -2.23 0.41
C LYS A 27 -9.40 -2.91 1.23
N ILE A 28 -9.62 -4.16 1.58
CA ILE A 28 -8.60 -4.99 2.24
C ILE A 28 -7.90 -5.79 1.13
N ASN A 29 -6.58 -5.74 1.11
CA ASN A 29 -5.82 -6.55 0.17
C ASN A 29 -4.47 -6.97 0.77
N SER A 30 -3.87 -8.01 0.19
CA SER A 30 -2.49 -8.37 0.48
C SER A 30 -1.50 -7.50 -0.30
N GLY A 31 -0.28 -7.39 0.21
CA GLY A 31 0.83 -6.63 -0.34
C GLY A 31 2.17 -7.19 0.12
N TYR A 32 3.23 -6.72 -0.52
CA TYR A 32 4.60 -7.08 -0.19
C TYR A 32 5.31 -5.89 0.46
N ASP A 33 5.96 -6.12 1.59
CA ASP A 33 6.68 -5.14 2.42
C ASP A 33 8.05 -4.82 1.81
N ASP A 34 8.05 -4.34 0.58
CA ASP A 34 9.24 -3.97 -0.19
C ASP A 34 9.13 -2.53 -0.69
N ALA A 35 10.27 -1.85 -0.81
CA ALA A 35 10.33 -0.45 -1.23
C ALA A 35 9.62 -0.23 -2.59
N ASN A 36 9.78 -1.15 -3.55
CA ASN A 36 9.12 -1.05 -4.84
C ASN A 36 7.59 -1.09 -4.72
N PHE A 37 7.06 -1.98 -3.87
CA PHE A 37 5.61 -2.09 -3.69
C PHE A 37 5.04 -0.81 -3.08
N HIS A 38 5.68 -0.28 -2.05
CA HIS A 38 5.24 0.93 -1.37
C HIS A 38 5.35 2.18 -2.26
N ASN A 39 6.47 2.35 -2.98
CA ASN A 39 6.73 3.55 -3.79
C ASN A 39 6.08 3.52 -5.18
N ASN A 40 5.94 2.36 -5.81
CA ASN A 40 5.42 2.26 -7.18
C ASN A 40 4.03 1.62 -7.21
N VAL A 41 3.81 0.49 -6.52
CA VAL A 41 2.56 -0.29 -6.69
C VAL A 41 1.38 0.37 -5.99
N VAL A 42 1.52 0.73 -4.71
CA VAL A 42 0.47 1.36 -3.91
C VAL A 42 -0.06 2.67 -4.54
N PRO A 43 0.78 3.64 -4.94
CA PRO A 43 0.27 4.85 -5.58
C PRO A 43 -0.35 4.58 -6.95
N ASN A 44 0.22 3.66 -7.74
CA ASN A 44 -0.31 3.30 -9.05
C ASN A 44 -1.59 2.45 -8.99
N MET A 45 -1.98 1.91 -7.84
CA MET A 45 -3.26 1.21 -7.71
C MET A 45 -4.43 2.14 -8.01
N GLU A 46 -5.21 1.73 -9.00
CA GLU A 46 -6.47 2.35 -9.39
C GLU A 46 -7.57 1.96 -8.40
N CYS A 47 -8.39 2.95 -8.04
CA CYS A 47 -9.58 2.72 -7.25
C CYS A 47 -10.70 2.17 -8.14
N GLU A 48 -11.30 1.04 -7.77
CA GLU A 48 -12.39 0.42 -8.54
C GLU A 48 -13.67 1.27 -8.56
N LYS A 49 -13.83 2.21 -7.61
CA LYS A 49 -14.99 3.11 -7.55
C LYS A 49 -14.85 4.35 -8.42
N CYS A 50 -13.69 5.01 -8.40
CA CYS A 50 -13.50 6.31 -9.06
C CYS A 50 -12.48 6.28 -10.21
N GLY A 51 -11.78 5.18 -10.42
CA GLY A 51 -10.73 5.03 -11.43
C GLY A 51 -9.47 5.88 -11.16
N LYS A 52 -9.42 6.62 -10.05
CA LYS A 52 -8.28 7.49 -9.72
C LYS A 52 -7.18 6.74 -8.97
N LYS A 53 -5.94 7.15 -9.24
CA LYS A 53 -4.72 6.71 -8.55
C LYS A 53 -4.42 7.63 -7.36
N ALA A 54 -3.41 7.29 -6.56
CA ALA A 54 -2.98 8.20 -5.50
C ALA A 54 -2.41 9.49 -6.11
N GLU A 55 -2.50 10.60 -5.37
CA GLU A 55 -1.89 11.85 -5.81
C GLU A 55 -0.36 11.75 -5.86
N SER A 56 0.29 12.60 -6.66
CA SER A 56 1.75 12.67 -6.76
C SER A 56 2.45 13.07 -5.46
N ASN A 57 1.71 13.63 -4.49
CA ASN A 57 2.19 13.89 -3.13
C ASN A 57 2.01 12.69 -2.18
N TYR A 58 1.66 11.50 -2.69
CA TYR A 58 1.56 10.30 -1.88
C TYR A 58 2.88 10.02 -1.16
N ARG A 59 2.83 10.02 0.18
CA ARG A 59 3.94 9.55 1.01
C ARG A 59 3.80 8.05 1.24
N PRO A 60 4.61 7.21 0.59
CA PRO A 60 4.62 5.79 0.85
C PRO A 60 5.09 5.52 2.28
N LEU A 61 4.49 4.51 2.92
CA LEU A 61 5.03 3.99 4.17
C LEU A 61 6.38 3.33 3.88
N ALA A 62 7.33 3.43 4.80
CA ALA A 62 8.55 2.62 4.70
C ALA A 62 8.21 1.15 5.00
N PRO A 63 8.89 0.19 4.34
CA PRO A 63 8.77 -1.22 4.73
C PRO A 63 9.27 -1.40 6.16
N LYS A 64 8.72 -2.40 6.86
CA LYS A 64 9.11 -2.73 8.24
C LYS A 64 10.54 -3.25 8.32
N TYR A 65 10.97 -4.01 7.31
CA TYR A 65 12.32 -4.55 7.24
C TYR A 65 13.14 -3.84 6.17
N PRO A 66 14.45 -3.60 6.40
CA PRO A 66 15.32 -3.09 5.35
C PRO A 66 15.49 -4.13 4.24
N GLU A 67 15.78 -3.64 3.03
CA GLU A 67 15.77 -4.41 1.77
C GLU A 67 16.71 -5.63 1.79
N ASP A 68 17.84 -5.51 2.50
CA ASP A 68 18.86 -6.54 2.68
C ASP A 68 18.52 -7.57 3.79
N TYR A 69 17.40 -7.40 4.48
CA TYR A 69 17.03 -8.27 5.59
C TYR A 69 16.23 -9.49 5.10
N GLN A 70 16.82 -10.67 5.28
CA GLN A 70 16.18 -11.95 4.96
C GLN A 70 15.51 -12.51 6.23
N ILE A 71 14.18 -12.68 6.18
CA ILE A 71 13.31 -13.16 7.28
C ILE A 71 13.05 -14.65 7.12
#